data_AF-A0AAV3A709-F1
#
_entry.id   AF-A0AAV3A709-F1
#
_cell.length_a   1.000
_cell.length_b   1.000
_cell.length_c   1.000
_cell.angle_alpha   90.00
_cell.angle_beta   90.00
_cell.angle_gamma   90.00
#
_symmetry.space_group_name_H-M   'P 1'
#
loop_
_entity.id
_entity.type
_entity.pdbx_description
1 polymer ?
#
loop_
_entity_poly.entity_id
_entity_poly.type
_entity_poly.pdbx_seq_one_letter_code
_entity_poly.pdbx_strand_id
1 'polypeptide(L)'
;MKLLSSADVRRLRHNKIVADVIRYHEQSLQMYKTNLDNLFIRLTEVLMSPKCLVICNMSMSAGFKAGEVLDYPIPNVRWDIIEGNFYSATLADLHQLDVTDLHFHLRFKLRSRVIDATHSNQLADWKYTCILMAHID
;
A
#
# COMPACT_ATOMS: atom_id res chain seq x y z
N MET A 1 -35.06 0.34 -6.03
CA MET A 1 -33.85 1.16 -5.84
C MET A 1 -33.70 1.44 -4.34
N LYS A 2 -32.99 0.57 -3.61
CA LYS A 2 -32.77 0.76 -2.16
C LYS A 2 -31.58 1.69 -1.98
N LEU A 3 -31.84 2.88 -1.48
CA LEU A 3 -30.84 3.81 -0.96
C LEU A 3 -30.14 3.10 0.20
N LEU A 4 -28.85 2.79 0.06
CA LEU A 4 -28.02 2.38 1.19
C LEU A 4 -27.90 3.60 2.11
N SER A 5 -28.53 3.52 3.29
CA SER A 5 -28.38 4.52 4.35
C SER A 5 -26.92 4.59 4.78
N SER A 6 -26.38 5.80 4.96
CA SER A 6 -25.01 6.10 5.37
C SER A 6 -24.68 5.67 6.81
N ALA A 7 -24.89 4.40 7.16
CA ALA A 7 -24.57 3.86 8.47
C ALA A 7 -23.14 3.31 8.48
N ASP A 8 -22.22 4.11 9.04
CA ASP A 8 -20.95 3.69 9.65
C ASP A 8 -20.05 2.71 8.86
N VAL A 9 -19.72 3.05 7.61
CA VAL A 9 -18.62 2.37 6.91
C VAL A 9 -17.29 2.79 7.54
N ARG A 10 -16.74 1.95 8.42
CA ARG A 10 -15.35 2.10 8.88
C ARG A 10 -14.44 1.67 7.74
N ARG A 11 -13.58 2.60 7.30
CA ARG A 11 -12.65 2.38 6.19
C ARG A 11 -11.25 2.30 6.74
N LEU A 12 -10.62 1.14 6.60
CA LEU A 12 -9.24 0.94 7.01
C LEU A 12 -8.35 0.83 5.78
N ARG A 13 -7.28 1.62 5.77
CA ARG A 13 -6.24 1.62 4.74
C ARG A 13 -4.97 1.06 5.34
N HIS A 14 -4.41 0.02 4.74
CA HIS A 14 -3.12 -0.51 5.17
C HIS A 14 -2.09 -0.40 4.04
N ASN A 15 -0.98 0.28 4.34
CA ASN A 15 0.25 0.20 3.58
C ASN A 15 1.44 0.73 4.41
N LYS A 16 2.40 -0.14 4.73
CA LYS A 16 3.64 0.24 5.42
C LYS A 16 4.92 -0.39 4.84
N ILE A 17 4.85 -1.08 3.70
CA ILE A 17 6.00 -1.84 3.15
C ILE A 17 7.24 -0.97 2.99
N VAL A 18 7.12 0.25 2.50
CA VAL A 18 8.28 1.15 2.30
C VAL A 18 8.94 1.48 3.65
N ALA A 19 8.14 1.79 4.67
CA ALA A 19 8.64 2.09 6.00
C ALA A 19 9.24 0.86 6.68
N ASP A 20 8.65 -0.32 6.49
CA ASP A 20 9.11 -1.57 7.11
C ASP A 20 10.40 -2.07 6.43
N VAL A 21 10.47 -2.02 5.10
CA VAL A 21 11.69 -2.36 4.33
C VAL A 21 12.85 -1.46 4.74
N ILE A 22 12.60 -0.14 4.88
CA ILE A 22 13.64 0.81 5.29
C ILE A 22 14.07 0.61 6.74
N ARG A 23 13.14 0.27 7.64
CA ARG A 23 13.39 0.17 9.09
C ARG A 23 14.16 -1.09 9.50
N TYR A 24 13.91 -2.22 8.84
CA TYR A 24 14.38 -3.53 9.32
C TYR A 24 15.59 -4.08 8.55
N HIS A 25 16.14 -3.32 7.59
CA HIS A 25 17.34 -3.64 6.83
C HIS A 25 17.36 -5.10 6.30
N GLU A 26 18.33 -5.92 6.72
CA GLU A 26 18.60 -7.26 6.17
C GLU A 26 17.48 -8.28 6.36
N GLN A 27 16.65 -8.15 7.39
CA GLN A 27 15.53 -9.07 7.65
C GLN A 27 14.17 -8.48 7.25
N SER A 28 14.19 -7.34 6.57
CA SER A 28 13.02 -6.47 6.48
C SER A 28 11.84 -7.07 5.73
N LEU A 29 12.10 -7.77 4.63
CA LEU A 29 11.04 -8.39 3.84
C LEU A 29 10.40 -9.58 4.58
N GLN A 30 11.21 -10.43 5.24
CA GLN A 30 10.68 -11.57 5.99
C GLN A 30 9.86 -11.10 7.19
N MET A 31 10.34 -10.10 7.93
CA MET A 31 9.60 -9.50 9.03
C MET A 31 8.32 -8.82 8.54
N TYR A 32 8.37 -8.11 7.41
CA TYR A 32 7.19 -7.52 6.78
C TYR A 32 6.13 -8.58 6.49
N LYS A 33 6.49 -9.68 5.83
CA LYS A 33 5.56 -10.77 5.50
C LYS A 33 4.89 -11.34 6.76
N THR A 34 5.69 -11.69 7.77
CA THR A 34 5.17 -12.20 9.06
C THR A 34 4.23 -11.19 9.76
N ASN A 35 4.58 -9.91 9.75
CA ASN A 35 3.75 -8.86 10.34
C ASN A 35 2.45 -8.67 9.56
N LEU A 36 2.51 -8.79 8.24
CA LEU A 36 1.36 -8.66 7.36
C LEU A 36 0.37 -9.81 7.56
N ASP A 37 0.85 -11.04 7.67
CA ASP A 37 0.01 -12.21 7.98
C ASP A 37 -0.76 -12.00 9.28
N ASN A 38 -0.05 -11.63 10.34
CA ASN A 38 -0.65 -11.34 11.65
C ASN A 38 -1.67 -10.20 11.59
N LEU A 39 -1.39 -9.17 10.79
CA LEU A 39 -2.32 -8.07 10.59
C LEU A 39 -3.60 -8.54 9.89
N PHE A 40 -3.50 -9.32 8.82
CA PHE A 40 -4.66 -9.73 8.02
C PHE A 40 -5.55 -10.68 8.82
N ILE A 41 -4.96 -11.59 9.59
CA ILE A 41 -5.70 -12.43 10.56
C ILE A 41 -6.48 -11.53 11.52
N ARG A 42 -5.82 -10.55 12.16
CA ARG A 42 -6.51 -9.64 13.11
C ARG A 42 -7.57 -8.77 12.45
N LEU A 43 -7.32 -8.29 11.23
CA LEU A 43 -8.29 -7.48 10.49
C LEU A 43 -9.53 -8.30 10.18
N THR A 44 -9.36 -9.55 9.74
CA THR A 44 -10.49 -10.43 9.47
C THR A 44 -11.27 -10.78 10.73
N GLU A 45 -10.60 -11.10 11.83
CA GLU A 45 -11.24 -11.38 13.13
C GLU A 45 -12.03 -10.19 13.69
N VAL A 46 -11.50 -8.96 13.57
CA VAL A 46 -12.09 -7.77 14.20
C VAL A 46 -13.09 -7.06 13.29
N LEU A 47 -12.87 -7.06 11.97
CA LEU A 47 -13.57 -6.19 11.03
C LEU A 47 -14.50 -6.91 10.05
N MET A 48 -14.59 -8.25 10.03
CA MET A 48 -15.56 -9.01 9.22
C MET A 48 -17.01 -8.82 9.69
N SER A 49 -17.46 -7.58 9.76
CA SER A 49 -18.87 -7.21 9.80
C SER A 49 -19.26 -6.66 8.43
N PRO A 50 -20.51 -6.85 7.96
CA PRO A 50 -20.97 -6.34 6.67
C PRO A 50 -21.03 -4.81 6.57
N LYS A 51 -20.59 -4.08 7.61
CA LYS A 51 -20.51 -2.62 7.66
C LYS A 51 -19.09 -2.09 7.49
N CYS A 52 -18.08 -2.94 7.32
CA CYS A 52 -16.69 -2.50 7.19
C CYS A 52 -16.16 -2.84 5.80
N LEU A 53 -15.58 -1.85 5.13
CA LEU A 53 -14.86 -2.03 3.87
C LEU A 53 -13.36 -1.86 4.17
N VAL A 54 -12.58 -2.90 3.88
CA VAL A 54 -11.13 -2.89 4.02
C VAL A 54 -10.52 -2.94 2.64
N ILE A 55 -9.71 -1.93 2.31
CA ILE A 55 -8.99 -1.84 1.04
C ILE A 55 -7.49 -1.87 1.33
N CYS A 56 -6.81 -2.85 0.77
CA CYS A 56 -5.37 -3.01 0.86
C CYS A 56 -4.70 -2.27 -0.28
N ASN A 57 -3.84 -1.31 0.05
CA ASN A 57 -3.17 -0.48 -0.95
C ASN A 57 -1.72 -0.93 -1.09
N MET A 58 -1.30 -1.25 -2.31
CA MET A 58 0.12 -1.48 -2.60
C MET A 58 0.88 -0.15 -2.57
N SER A 59 2.16 -0.19 -2.21
CA SER A 59 3.00 1.02 -2.16
C SER A 59 3.36 1.50 -3.55
N MET A 60 3.54 2.81 -3.66
CA MET A 60 4.17 3.38 -4.83
C MET A 60 5.59 2.83 -5.01
N SER A 61 6.04 2.74 -6.25
CA SER A 61 7.40 2.33 -6.60
C SER A 61 8.42 3.25 -5.91
N ALA A 62 9.31 2.70 -5.08
CA ALA A 62 10.49 3.44 -4.63
C ALA A 62 11.55 3.44 -5.74
N GLY A 63 12.07 4.64 -6.04
CA GLY A 63 13.26 4.91 -6.87
C GLY A 63 13.18 4.55 -8.35
N PHE A 64 13.43 5.52 -9.24
CA PHE A 64 13.93 5.36 -10.63
C PHE A 64 14.30 6.72 -11.27
N LYS A 65 14.44 7.80 -10.48
CA LYS A 65 14.82 9.12 -11.01
C LYS A 65 16.30 9.36 -10.74
N ALA A 66 17.03 9.83 -11.74
CA ALA A 66 18.38 10.34 -11.52
C ALA A 66 18.34 11.50 -10.50
N GLY A 67 19.14 11.42 -9.44
CA GLY A 67 19.20 12.42 -8.35
C GLY A 67 18.29 12.14 -7.15
N GLU A 68 17.50 11.07 -7.15
CA GLU A 68 16.81 10.58 -5.95
C GLU A 68 17.84 9.85 -5.05
N VAL A 69 18.03 10.32 -3.81
CA VAL A 69 18.96 9.73 -2.83
C VAL A 69 18.12 9.18 -1.68
N LEU A 70 18.19 7.88 -1.45
CA LEU A 70 17.74 7.33 -0.17
C LEU A 70 18.78 7.72 0.87
N ASP A 71 18.34 8.26 2.01
CA ASP A 71 19.24 8.64 3.12
C ASP A 71 20.13 7.47 3.56
N TYR A 72 19.73 6.23 3.28
CA TYR A 72 20.53 5.03 3.47
C TYR A 72 20.48 4.13 2.21
N PRO A 73 21.63 3.73 1.64
CA PRO A 73 21.67 2.79 0.53
C PRO A 73 21.31 1.39 1.05
N ILE A 74 20.05 1.00 0.87
CA ILE A 74 19.59 -0.36 1.18
C ILE A 74 19.71 -1.19 -0.10
N PRO A 75 20.57 -2.22 -0.13
CA PRO A 75 20.66 -3.13 -1.26
C PRO A 75 19.28 -3.72 -1.57
N ASN A 76 18.92 -3.83 -2.85
CA ASN A 76 17.70 -4.50 -3.30
C ASN A 76 16.35 -3.92 -2.85
N VAL A 77 16.30 -2.77 -2.18
CA VAL A 77 15.06 -2.11 -1.70
C VAL A 77 13.93 -2.05 -2.73
N ARG A 78 14.26 -1.86 -4.01
CA ARG A 78 13.28 -1.85 -5.11
C ARG A 78 12.63 -3.22 -5.30
N TRP A 79 13.45 -4.27 -5.30
CA TRP A 79 13.00 -5.64 -5.45
C TRP A 79 12.20 -6.08 -4.23
N ASP A 80 12.64 -5.71 -3.03
CA ASP A 80 11.93 -6.02 -1.79
C ASP A 80 10.55 -5.34 -1.74
N ILE A 81 10.44 -4.10 -2.24
CA ILE A 81 9.14 -3.41 -2.33
C ILE A 81 8.23 -4.06 -3.39
N ILE A 82 8.77 -4.47 -4.54
CA ILE A 82 7.99 -5.18 -5.56
C ILE A 82 7.49 -6.52 -5.02
N GLU A 83 8.37 -7.29 -4.38
CA GLU A 83 8.03 -8.58 -3.79
C GLU A 83 7.04 -8.43 -2.63
N GLY A 84 7.24 -7.45 -1.75
CA GLY A 84 6.33 -7.13 -0.66
C GLY A 84 4.95 -6.69 -1.14
N ASN A 85 4.88 -5.86 -2.20
CA ASN A 85 3.62 -5.49 -2.84
C ASN A 85 2.90 -6.71 -3.41
N PHE A 86 3.62 -7.58 -4.13
CA PHE A 86 3.05 -8.80 -4.71
C PHE A 86 2.54 -9.77 -3.62
N TYR A 87 3.32 -9.96 -2.56
CA TYR A 87 2.92 -10.76 -1.41
C TYR A 87 1.65 -10.20 -0.75
N SER A 88 1.62 -8.89 -0.51
CA SER A 88 0.46 -8.21 0.09
C SER A 88 -0.81 -8.35 -0.74
N ALA A 89 -0.70 -8.21 -2.06
CA ALA A 89 -1.83 -8.41 -2.97
C ALA A 89 -2.33 -9.87 -2.95
N THR A 90 -1.41 -10.84 -2.94
CA THR A 90 -1.74 -12.27 -2.87
C THR A 90 -2.43 -12.61 -1.55
N LEU A 91 -1.94 -12.06 -0.43
CA LEU A 91 -2.54 -12.27 0.88
C LEU A 91 -3.93 -11.60 0.99
N ALA A 92 -4.12 -10.42 0.38
CA ALA A 92 -5.42 -9.78 0.31
C ALA A 92 -6.45 -10.60 -0.45
N ASP A 93 -6.06 -11.17 -1.59
CA ASP A 93 -6.91 -12.08 -2.34
C ASP A 93 -7.31 -13.31 -1.50
N LEU A 94 -6.36 -13.91 -0.79
CA LEU A 94 -6.62 -15.05 0.11
C LEU A 94 -7.65 -14.72 1.20
N HIS A 95 -7.61 -13.49 1.72
CA HIS A 95 -8.56 -13.00 2.74
C HIS A 95 -9.80 -12.31 2.16
N GLN A 96 -10.01 -12.36 0.83
CA GLN A 96 -11.13 -11.73 0.11
C GLN A 96 -11.24 -10.22 0.38
N LEU A 97 -10.10 -9.54 0.48
CA LEU A 97 -10.02 -8.10 0.67
C LEU A 97 -9.78 -7.40 -0.67
N ASP A 98 -10.38 -6.23 -0.85
CA ASP A 98 -10.16 -5.43 -2.04
C ASP A 98 -8.72 -4.89 -2.09
N VAL A 99 -8.15 -4.84 -3.29
CA VAL A 99 -6.78 -4.37 -3.51
C VAL A 99 -6.76 -3.20 -4.46
N THR A 100 -5.99 -2.17 -4.12
CA THR A 100 -5.68 -1.06 -5.04
C THR A 100 -4.18 -1.01 -5.34
N ASP A 101 -3.82 -1.19 -6.60
CA ASP A 101 -2.43 -1.17 -7.06
C ASP A 101 -1.93 0.25 -7.40
N LEU A 102 -1.44 0.95 -6.38
CA LEU A 102 -0.84 2.26 -6.60
C LEU A 102 0.49 2.19 -7.35
N HIS A 103 1.20 1.07 -7.24
CA HIS A 103 2.44 0.87 -7.98
C HIS A 103 2.13 0.91 -9.48
N PHE A 104 1.14 0.13 -9.95
CA PHE A 104 0.71 0.12 -11.34
C PHE A 104 0.27 1.50 -11.84
N HIS A 105 -0.58 2.20 -11.07
CA HIS A 105 -1.13 3.49 -11.50
C HIS A 105 -0.11 4.64 -11.52
N LEU A 106 0.93 4.56 -10.68
CA LEU A 106 1.86 5.68 -10.43
C LEU A 106 3.30 5.38 -10.85
N ARG A 107 3.65 4.16 -11.30
CA ARG A 107 5.02 3.78 -11.72
C ARG A 107 5.64 4.69 -12.77
N PHE A 108 4.83 5.29 -13.65
CA PHE A 108 5.30 6.22 -14.70
C PHE A 108 5.22 7.70 -14.30
N LYS A 109 4.75 8.02 -13.09
CA LYS A 109 4.60 9.39 -12.59
C LYS A 109 5.82 9.84 -11.79
N LEU A 110 7.01 9.67 -12.37
CA LEU A 110 8.29 9.97 -11.71
C LEU A 110 8.44 11.46 -11.29
N ARG A 111 7.77 12.38 -11.99
CA ARG A 111 7.75 13.82 -11.63
C ARG A 111 6.94 14.11 -10.37
N SER A 112 6.08 13.18 -9.98
CA SER A 112 5.27 13.28 -8.77
C SER A 112 5.98 12.77 -7.53
N ARG A 113 7.25 12.33 -7.63
CA ARG A 113 8.06 11.95 -6.48
C ARG A 113 8.92 13.10 -5.97
N VAL A 114 9.06 13.16 -4.65
CA VAL A 114 9.97 14.06 -3.94
C VAL A 114 11.39 13.50 -4.06
N ILE A 115 12.40 14.36 -3.82
CA ILE A 115 13.83 14.03 -3.99
C ILE A 115 14.29 12.88 -3.10
N ASP A 116 13.61 12.63 -1.98
CA ASP A 116 13.92 11.55 -1.02
C ASP A 116 13.56 10.13 -1.49
N ALA A 117 13.08 9.99 -2.74
CA ALA A 117 12.73 8.71 -3.37
C ALA A 117 11.61 7.90 -2.67
N THR A 118 11.03 8.43 -1.60
CA THR A 118 10.09 7.74 -0.71
C THR A 118 8.74 8.45 -0.66
N HIS A 119 8.75 9.78 -0.66
CA HIS A 119 7.53 10.58 -0.63
C HIS A 119 7.09 10.99 -2.03
N SER A 120 5.79 11.22 -2.13
CA SER A 120 5.15 11.76 -3.32
C SER A 120 4.68 13.19 -3.07
N ASN A 121 4.53 13.95 -4.14
CA ASN A 121 4.02 15.31 -4.10
C ASN A 121 2.49 15.32 -4.14
N GLN A 122 1.93 16.51 -3.91
CA GLN A 122 0.49 16.72 -3.81
C GLN A 122 -0.30 16.25 -5.05
N LEU A 123 0.31 16.22 -6.25
CA LEU A 123 -0.36 15.74 -7.46
C LEU A 123 -0.56 14.22 -7.45
N ALA A 124 0.39 13.47 -6.89
CA ALA A 124 0.24 12.03 -6.69
C ALA A 124 -0.79 11.74 -5.60
N ASP A 125 -0.83 12.52 -4.52
CA ASP A 125 -1.83 12.38 -3.46
C ASP A 125 -3.25 12.64 -3.97
N TRP A 126 -3.42 13.65 -4.83
CA TRP A 126 -4.70 13.92 -5.48
C TRP A 126 -5.12 12.75 -6.38
N LYS A 127 -4.21 12.26 -7.23
CA LYS A 127 -4.51 11.14 -8.13
C LYS A 127 -4.82 9.85 -7.38
N TYR A 128 -4.09 9.59 -6.30
CA TYR A 128 -4.39 8.49 -5.38
C TYR A 128 -5.81 8.60 -4.80
N THR A 129 -6.20 9.79 -4.36
CA THR A 129 -7.56 10.05 -3.88
C THR A 129 -8.60 9.76 -4.96
N CYS A 130 -8.38 10.20 -6.21
CA CYS A 130 -9.30 9.90 -7.32
C CYS A 130 -9.41 8.38 -7.60
N ILE A 131 -8.29 7.65 -7.56
CA ILE A 131 -8.29 6.20 -7.76
C ILE A 131 -9.10 5.50 -6.66
N LEU A 132 -8.91 5.91 -5.40
CA LEU A 132 -9.67 5.35 -4.29
C LEU A 132 -11.16 5.66 -4.38
N MET A 133 -11.54 6.88 -4.73
CA MET A 133 -12.95 7.26 -4.89
C MET A 133 -13.62 6.40 -5.97
N ALA A 134 -12.94 6.15 -7.09
CA ALA A 134 -13.45 5.29 -8.16
C ALA A 134 -13.62 3.81 -7.75
N HIS A 135 -13.04 3.35 -6.63
CA HIS A 135 -13.24 1.99 -6.11
C HIS A 135 -14.37 1.93 -5.06
N ILE A 136 -14.83 3.08 -4.55
CA ILE A 136 -15.81 3.15 -3.45
C ILE A 136 -17.19 3.62 -3.95
N ASP A 137 -17.25 4.29 -5.10
CA ASP A 137 -18.48 4.77 -5.76
C ASP A 137 -19.26 3.64 -6.47
#